data_AF-A0A257P1X1-F1
#
_entry.id   AF-A0A257P1X1-F1
#
_cell.length_a   1.000
_cell.length_b   1.000
_cell.length_c   1.000
_cell.angle_alpha   90.00
_cell.angle_beta   90.00
_cell.angle_gamma   90.00
#
_symmetry.space_group_name_H-M   'P 1'
#
loop_
_entity.id
_entity.type
_entity.pdbx_description
1 polymer ?
#
loop_
_entity_poly.entity_id
_entity_poly.type
_entity_poly.pdbx_seq_one_letter_code
_entity_poly.pdbx_strand_id
1 'polypeptide(L)'
;MLLLSALSPDQLIAAIVSGDKTALTRAQGVGPKLAIRILTELREKAGAMPGGAGVVLALSPTYTGNAADALSALTNLGYRRAEAEAALAKAAEEHGDDAALDILIRAGLKALAK
;
A
#
# COMPACT_ATOMS: atom_id res chain seq x y z
N MET A 1 -22.90 11.52 -8.16
CA MET A 1 -21.51 11.98 -8.39
C MET A 1 -21.29 13.27 -7.60
N LEU A 2 -20.79 13.24 -6.35
CA LEU A 2 -20.80 14.46 -5.49
C LEU A 2 -19.59 14.65 -4.55
N LEU A 3 -18.77 13.63 -4.26
CA LEU A 3 -17.59 13.78 -3.37
C LEU A 3 -16.31 14.17 -4.12
N LEU A 4 -16.08 13.61 -5.31
CA LEU A 4 -14.84 13.82 -6.09
C LEU A 4 -14.80 15.16 -6.86
N SER A 5 -15.88 15.93 -6.82
CA SER A 5 -15.97 17.26 -7.44
C SER A 5 -15.42 18.39 -6.55
N ALA A 6 -15.20 18.13 -5.26
CA ALA A 6 -14.74 19.12 -4.28
C ALA A 6 -13.38 18.80 -3.64
N LEU A 7 -12.99 17.53 -3.62
CA LEU A 7 -11.72 17.03 -3.07
C LEU A 7 -11.09 16.10 -4.10
N SER A 8 -9.80 16.26 -4.37
CA SER A 8 -9.04 15.23 -5.08
C SER A 8 -9.02 13.93 -4.27
N PRO A 9 -8.78 12.77 -4.90
CA PRO A 9 -8.65 11.50 -4.19
C PRO A 9 -7.66 11.57 -3.01
N ASP A 10 -6.51 12.22 -3.22
CA ASP A 10 -5.48 12.38 -2.19
C ASP A 10 -5.94 13.28 -1.04
N GLN A 11 -6.65 14.37 -1.34
CA GLN A 11 -7.20 15.27 -0.34
C GLN A 11 -8.31 14.59 0.49
N LEU A 12 -9.12 13.74 -0.14
CA LEU A 12 -10.14 12.96 0.56
C LEU A 12 -9.49 11.96 1.53
N ILE A 13 -8.46 11.25 1.07
CA ILE A 13 -7.73 10.30 1.90
C ILE A 13 -7.05 11.03 3.07
N ALA A 14 -6.38 12.15 2.81
CA ALA A 14 -5.74 12.97 3.85
C ALA A 14 -6.76 13.46 4.90
N ALA A 15 -7.94 13.93 4.47
CA ALA A 15 -9.01 14.36 5.38
C ALA A 15 -9.57 13.21 6.23
N ILE A 16 -9.69 12.01 5.66
CA ILE A 16 -10.15 10.82 6.39
C ILE A 16 -9.13 10.41 7.46
N VAL A 17 -7.84 10.43 7.13
CA VAL A 17 -6.80 10.02 8.08
C VAL A 17 -6.59 11.06 9.17
N SER A 18 -6.58 12.35 8.81
CA SER A 18 -6.39 13.45 9.77
C SER A 18 -7.62 13.71 10.66
N GLY A 19 -8.77 13.09 10.36
CA GLY A 19 -9.98 13.36 11.11
C GLY A 19 -10.70 14.66 10.71
N ASP A 20 -10.33 15.28 9.58
CA ASP A 20 -10.83 16.59 9.18
C ASP A 20 -12.26 16.53 8.64
N LYS A 21 -13.20 16.52 9.58
CA LYS A 21 -14.65 16.59 9.33
C LYS A 21 -15.03 17.84 8.54
N THR A 22 -14.35 18.97 8.74
CA THR A 22 -14.65 20.24 8.07
C THR A 22 -14.38 20.12 6.58
N ALA A 23 -13.23 19.54 6.21
CA ALA A 23 -12.89 19.26 4.82
C ALA A 23 -13.95 18.37 4.14
N LEU A 24 -14.42 17.31 4.82
CA LEU A 24 -15.46 16.43 4.29
C LEU A 24 -16.80 17.15 4.08
N THR A 25 -17.20 18.04 4.99
CA THR A 25 -18.47 18.79 4.86
C THR A 25 -18.46 19.89 3.79
N ARG A 26 -17.30 20.23 3.22
CA ARG A 26 -17.19 21.17 2.10
C ARG A 26 -17.63 20.56 0.77
N ALA A 27 -17.66 19.23 0.67
CA ALA A 27 -18.19 18.56 -0.49
C ALA A 27 -19.72 18.74 -0.57
N GLN A 28 -20.22 19.16 -1.74
CA GLN A 28 -21.65 19.34 -1.96
C GLN A 28 -22.41 18.04 -1.66
N GLY A 29 -23.40 18.10 -0.76
CA GLY A 29 -24.19 16.94 -0.36
C GLY A 29 -23.64 16.14 0.84
N VAL A 30 -22.52 16.54 1.45
CA VAL A 30 -21.98 15.87 2.66
C VAL A 30 -22.33 16.67 3.91
N GLY A 31 -23.44 16.28 4.55
CA GLY A 31 -23.85 16.86 5.83
C GLY A 31 -23.04 16.36 7.03
N PRO A 32 -23.18 16.98 8.22
CA PRO A 32 -22.41 16.64 9.42
C PRO A 32 -22.54 15.18 9.86
N LYS A 33 -23.72 14.58 9.71
CA LYS A 33 -23.99 13.17 10.03
C LYS A 33 -23.28 12.23 9.05
N LEU A 34 -23.30 12.56 7.76
CA LEU A 34 -22.62 11.77 6.73
C LEU A 34 -21.10 11.88 6.89
N ALA A 35 -20.57 13.08 7.17
CA ALA A 35 -19.14 13.27 7.42
C ALA A 35 -18.64 12.41 8.59
N ILE A 36 -19.39 12.34 9.70
CA ILE A 36 -19.04 11.48 10.84
C ILE A 36 -19.06 10.00 10.43
N ARG A 37 -20.12 9.55 9.75
CA ARG A 37 -20.23 8.16 9.30
C ARG A 37 -19.09 7.77 8.35
N ILE A 38 -18.79 8.64 7.37
CA ILE A 38 -17.66 8.49 6.44
C ILE A 38 -16.36 8.39 7.23
N LEU A 39 -16.14 9.26 8.22
CA LEU A 39 -14.91 9.25 9.00
C LEU A 39 -14.78 7.96 9.81
N THR A 40 -15.83 7.51 10.48
CA THR A 40 -15.76 6.27 11.29
C THR A 40 -15.59 5.03 10.41
N GLU A 41 -16.38 4.88 9.35
CA GLU A 41 -16.36 3.70 8.48
C GLU A 41 -15.11 3.63 7.58
N LEU A 42 -14.61 4.79 7.13
CA LEU A 42 -13.44 4.84 6.26
C LEU A 42 -12.13 4.97 7.03
N ARG A 43 -12.08 5.48 8.26
CA ARG A 43 -10.83 5.52 9.03
C ARG A 43 -10.29 4.11 9.31
N GLU A 44 -11.17 3.15 9.57
CA GLU A 44 -10.77 1.75 9.73
C GLU A 44 -10.25 1.13 8.40
N LYS A 45 -10.76 1.59 7.26
CA LYS A 45 -10.38 1.08 5.93
C LYS A 45 -9.22 1.85 5.29
N ALA A 46 -9.06 3.14 5.60
CA ALA A 46 -8.08 4.03 5.01
C ALA A 46 -6.65 3.69 5.46
N GLY A 47 -6.48 3.11 6.65
CA GLY A 47 -5.19 2.56 7.07
C GLY A 47 -4.70 1.40 6.20
N ALA A 48 -5.60 0.73 5.47
CA ALA A 48 -5.30 -0.37 4.55
C ALA A 48 -5.30 0.04 3.06
N MET A 49 -5.59 1.30 2.74
CA MET A 49 -5.59 1.80 1.35
C MET A 49 -4.25 2.46 0.99
N PRO A 50 -3.79 2.32 -0.27
CA PRO A 50 -2.65 3.08 -0.77
C PRO A 50 -2.93 4.58 -0.61
N GLY A 51 -2.09 5.29 0.17
CA GLY A 51 -2.18 6.74 0.38
C GLY A 51 -2.82 7.20 1.70
N GLY A 52 -3.38 6.30 2.53
CA GLY A 52 -3.81 6.67 3.88
C GLY A 52 -2.61 6.96 4.77
N ALA A 53 -2.53 8.14 5.39
CA ALA A 53 -1.44 8.56 6.29
C ALA A 53 -1.29 7.73 7.61
N GLY A 54 -1.79 6.50 7.64
CA GLY A 54 -1.44 5.44 8.59
C GLY A 54 -0.53 4.36 8.00
N VAL A 55 -0.30 4.38 6.69
CA VAL A 55 0.85 3.72 6.08
C VAL A 55 1.98 4.72 6.26
N VAL A 56 2.87 4.48 7.23
CA VAL A 56 4.29 4.82 7.03
C VAL A 56 4.53 4.53 5.56
N LEU A 57 4.90 5.52 4.75
CA LEU A 57 5.45 5.26 3.43
C LEU A 57 6.73 4.41 3.67
N ALA A 58 6.57 3.12 3.96
CA ALA A 58 7.24 2.13 3.17
C ALA A 58 6.77 2.45 1.76
N LEU A 59 7.51 3.33 1.09
CA LEU A 59 7.66 3.28 -0.35
C LEU A 59 7.79 1.78 -0.62
N SER A 60 6.69 1.13 -1.03
CA SER A 60 6.79 -0.26 -1.47
C SER A 60 7.87 -0.20 -2.53
N PRO A 61 9.03 -0.86 -2.31
CA PRO A 61 10.15 -0.74 -3.22
C PRO A 61 9.60 -1.03 -4.61
N THR A 62 9.75 -0.06 -5.50
CA THR A 62 9.38 -0.28 -6.90
C THR A 62 10.45 -1.20 -7.44
N TYR A 63 10.17 -2.50 -7.37
CA TYR A 63 11.07 -3.50 -7.92
C TYR A 63 11.15 -3.28 -9.43
N THR A 64 12.37 -3.20 -9.94
CA THR A 64 12.66 -3.14 -11.38
C THR A 64 13.64 -4.25 -11.74
N GLY A 65 13.73 -4.59 -13.02
CA GLY A 65 14.63 -5.64 -13.52
C GLY A 65 14.44 -6.98 -12.80
N ASN A 66 15.56 -7.61 -12.41
CA ASN A 66 15.59 -8.94 -11.82
C ASN A 66 14.74 -9.06 -10.54
N ALA A 67 14.61 -7.99 -9.75
CA ALA A 67 13.80 -8.01 -8.54
C ALA A 67 12.29 -8.10 -8.87
N ALA A 68 11.84 -7.42 -9.93
CA ALA A 68 10.45 -7.50 -10.38
C ALA A 68 10.12 -8.92 -10.87
N ASP A 69 11.02 -9.51 -11.66
CA ASP A 69 10.87 -10.87 -12.17
C ASP A 69 10.87 -11.91 -11.04
N ALA A 70 11.73 -11.73 -10.02
CA ALA A 70 11.74 -12.59 -8.84
C ALA A 70 10.43 -12.52 -8.07
N LEU A 71 9.88 -11.32 -7.86
CA LEU A 71 8.59 -11.13 -7.20
C LEU A 71 7.46 -11.84 -7.98
N SER A 72 7.42 -11.66 -9.29
CA SER A 72 6.46 -12.35 -10.16
C SER A 72 6.60 -13.87 -10.06
N ALA A 73 7.82 -14.40 -10.09
CA ALA A 73 8.06 -15.84 -9.94
C ALA A 73 7.53 -16.37 -8.59
N LEU A 74 7.83 -15.70 -7.48
CA LEU A 74 7.37 -16.09 -6.15
C LEU A 74 5.84 -16.06 -6.04
N THR A 75 5.18 -15.04 -6.60
CA THR A 75 3.70 -15.00 -6.62
C THR A 75 3.09 -16.08 -7.50
N ASN A 76 3.71 -16.41 -8.64
CA ASN A 76 3.26 -17.49 -9.53
C ASN A 76 3.44 -18.88 -8.91
N LEU A 77 4.39 -19.03 -7.98
CA LEU A 77 4.55 -20.24 -7.15
C LEU A 77 3.47 -20.38 -6.07
N GLY A 78 2.63 -19.35 -5.88
CA GLY A 78 1.48 -19.38 -4.98
C GLY A 78 1.69 -18.65 -3.65
N TYR A 79 2.82 -17.96 -3.45
CA TYR A 79 3.04 -17.15 -2.25
C TYR A 79 2.24 -15.85 -2.31
N ARG A 80 1.78 -15.37 -1.14
CA ARG A 80 1.07 -14.08 -1.09
C ARG A 80 2.04 -12.96 -1.42
N ARG A 81 1.54 -11.94 -2.12
CA ARG A 81 2.36 -10.79 -2.54
C ARG A 81 3.15 -10.17 -1.38
N ALA A 82 2.51 -9.93 -0.24
CA ALA A 82 3.18 -9.34 0.92
C ALA A 82 4.32 -10.22 1.48
N GLU A 83 4.15 -11.55 1.46
CA GLU A 83 5.18 -12.50 1.92
C GLU A 83 6.35 -12.52 0.92
N ALA A 84 6.05 -12.54 -0.37
CA ALA A 84 7.04 -12.49 -1.43
C ALA A 84 7.85 -11.19 -1.42
N GLU A 85 7.21 -10.04 -1.21
CA GLU A 85 7.89 -8.75 -1.07
C GLU A 85 8.81 -8.72 0.15
N ALA A 86 8.36 -9.24 1.30
CA ALA A 86 9.18 -9.30 2.51
C ALA A 86 10.39 -10.24 2.36
N ALA A 87 10.22 -11.36 1.67
CA ALA A 87 11.29 -12.29 1.36
C ALA A 87 12.31 -11.70 0.38
N LEU A 88 11.83 -10.96 -0.63
CA LEU A 88 12.66 -10.31 -1.62
C LEU A 88 13.46 -9.14 -1.02
N ALA A 89 12.87 -8.36 -0.10
CA ALA A 89 13.60 -7.32 0.62
C ALA A 89 14.79 -7.90 1.41
N LYS A 90 14.61 -9.04 2.10
CA LYS A 90 15.71 -9.72 2.79
C LYS A 90 16.77 -10.24 1.81
N ALA A 91 16.34 -10.79 0.67
CA ALA A 91 17.26 -11.27 -0.36
C ALA A 91 18.10 -10.12 -0.96
N ALA A 92 17.48 -8.95 -1.15
CA ALA A 92 18.14 -7.75 -1.64
C ALA A 92 19.09 -7.14 -0.60
N GLU A 93 18.74 -7.17 0.70
CA GLU A 93 19.64 -6.78 1.78
C GLU A 93 20.90 -7.67 1.85
N GLU A 94 20.74 -8.98 1.63
CA GLU A 94 21.85 -9.94 1.70
C GLU A 94 22.75 -9.94 0.45
N HIS A 95 22.19 -9.73 -0.73
CA HIS A 95 22.89 -9.92 -2.01
C HIS A 95 22.99 -8.66 -2.89
N GLY A 96 22.33 -7.56 -2.51
CA GLY A 96 22.23 -6.32 -3.28
C GLY A 96 21.05 -6.32 -4.26
N ASP A 97 20.54 -5.12 -4.56
CA ASP A 97 19.39 -4.91 -5.46
C ASP A 97 19.65 -5.38 -6.91
N ASP A 98 20.91 -5.37 -7.35
CA ASP A 98 21.33 -5.81 -8.70
C ASP A 98 21.71 -7.30 -8.77
N ALA A 99 21.40 -8.09 -7.74
CA ALA A 99 21.70 -9.51 -7.74
C ALA A 99 21.03 -10.24 -8.93
N ALA A 100 21.66 -11.33 -9.38
CA ALA A 100 21.11 -12.15 -10.45
C ALA A 100 19.73 -12.72 -10.04
N LEU A 101 18.77 -12.76 -10.97
CA LEU A 101 17.41 -13.26 -10.77
C LEU A 101 17.35 -14.60 -10.00
N ASP A 102 18.18 -15.55 -10.42
CA ASP A 102 18.25 -16.89 -9.85
C ASP A 102 18.75 -16.91 -8.39
N ILE A 103 19.59 -15.94 -7.99
CA ILE A 103 20.01 -15.74 -6.59
C ILE A 103 18.84 -15.19 -5.78
N LEU A 104 18.15 -14.15 -6.28
CA LEU A 104 17.01 -13.53 -5.61
C LEU A 104 15.87 -14.52 -5.37
N ILE A 105 15.56 -15.38 -6.36
CA ILE A 105 14.51 -16.40 -6.21
C ILE A 105 14.91 -17.42 -5.13
N ARG A 106 16.13 -17.96 -5.16
CA ARG A 106 16.58 -18.94 -4.16
C ARG A 106 16.63 -18.36 -2.75
N ALA A 107 17.17 -17.16 -2.61
CA ALA A 107 17.23 -16.46 -1.33
C ALA A 107 15.81 -16.14 -0.80
N GLY A 108 14.91 -15.68 -1.67
CA GLY A 108 13.50 -15.44 -1.34
C GLY A 108 12.78 -16.71 -0.88
N LEU A 109 12.93 -17.83 -1.61
CA LEU A 109 12.36 -19.12 -1.21
C LEU A 109 12.91 -19.61 0.13
N LYS A 110 14.22 -19.44 0.37
CA LYS A 110 14.84 -19.78 1.67
C LYS A 110 14.28 -18.92 2.81
N ALA A 111 13.99 -17.65 2.56
CA ALA A 111 13.40 -16.74 3.53
C ALA A 111 11.93 -17.07 3.84
N LEU A 112 11.21 -17.66 2.88
CA LEU A 112 9.80 -18.08 3.01
C LEU A 112 9.63 -19.47 3.64
N ALA A 113 10.63 -20.34 3.52
CA ALA A 113 10.62 -21.69 4.09
C ALA A 113 10.92 -21.73 5.60
N LYS A 114 10.96 -20.57 6.27
CA LYS A 114 11.35 -20.40 7.66
C LYS A 114 10.18 -19.88 8.48
#